data_AF-I5C4M0-F1
#
_entry.id   AF-I5C4M0-F1
#
_cell.length_a   1.000
_cell.length_b   1.000
_cell.length_c   1.000
_cell.angle_alpha   90.00
_cell.angle_beta   90.00
_cell.angle_gamma   90.00
#
_symmetry.space_group_name_H-M   'P 1'
#
loop_
_entity.id
_entity.type
_entity.pdbx_description
1 polymer ?
#
loop_
_entity_poly.entity_id
_entity_poly.type
_entity_poly.pdbx_seq_one_letter_code
_entity_poly.pdbx_strand_id
1 'polypeptide(L)'
;MKFKSIAALLFGCLISWSSWAQQQEFEGDYVFNGVKGTAKFNFLEGKEGEIIKDGPFRFRRNVADSLDKTRFYKTTITGAYRENLKAGDWFYRDLRHQVTIKDIEEFTVDTELSSEEIRLRAAYEKGLPSGKWNFVRNTYKDGKLSPKASVEELNFTKGMIEGSFQYKEFAGRRTYFVRGGLLPGGIMNGEWTFVYAVDDVLISEVRNYDKGFLLGLVKRNLETDEVVYEQVFF
;
A
#
# COMPACT_ATOMS: atom_id res chain seq x y z
N MET A 1 -40.79 70.20 -33.11
CA MET A 1 -40.52 68.87 -33.70
C MET A 1 -39.67 68.07 -32.71
N LYS A 2 -40.26 66.98 -32.17
CA LYS A 2 -39.79 65.80 -31.39
C LYS A 2 -38.37 65.84 -30.76
N PHE A 3 -38.21 65.95 -29.44
CA PHE A 3 -38.34 64.97 -28.32
C PHE A 3 -37.24 63.87 -28.20
N LYS A 4 -36.26 64.19 -27.32
CA LYS A 4 -35.63 63.42 -26.21
C LYS A 4 -35.08 62.00 -26.37
N SER A 5 -33.82 61.88 -25.93
CA SER A 5 -33.02 60.72 -25.53
C SER A 5 -33.77 59.67 -24.70
N ILE A 6 -33.50 58.39 -24.96
CA ILE A 6 -33.40 57.34 -23.93
C ILE A 6 -32.26 56.39 -24.33
N ALA A 7 -31.16 56.48 -23.57
CA ALA A 7 -30.18 55.42 -23.42
C ALA A 7 -30.82 54.30 -22.58
N ALA A 8 -30.69 53.04 -23.00
CA ALA A 8 -31.04 51.89 -22.17
C ALA A 8 -29.94 50.85 -22.26
N LEU A 9 -29.15 50.80 -21.18
CA LEU A 9 -28.20 49.76 -20.83
C LEU A 9 -28.86 48.38 -20.92
N LEU A 10 -28.23 47.45 -21.64
CA LEU A 10 -28.42 46.01 -21.46
C LEU A 10 -27.12 45.44 -20.89
N PHE A 11 -26.89 45.72 -19.60
CA PHE A 11 -25.87 45.04 -18.81
C PHE A 11 -26.55 43.83 -18.16
N GLY A 12 -26.65 42.75 -18.94
CA GLY A 12 -27.17 41.47 -18.48
C GLY A 12 -26.21 40.85 -17.46
N CYS A 13 -26.50 41.08 -16.18
CA CYS A 13 -25.90 40.39 -15.05
C CYS A 13 -26.14 38.88 -15.16
N LEU A 14 -25.21 38.16 -15.80
CA LEU A 14 -24.99 36.74 -15.55
C LEU A 14 -24.35 36.61 -14.16
N ILE A 15 -25.17 36.72 -13.11
CA ILE A 15 -24.78 36.31 -11.77
C ILE A 15 -24.77 34.78 -11.82
N SER A 16 -23.65 34.22 -12.28
CA SER A 16 -23.37 32.80 -12.10
C SER A 16 -23.36 32.54 -10.60
N TRP A 17 -24.43 31.91 -10.12
CA TRP A 17 -24.52 31.32 -8.78
C TRP A 17 -23.58 30.12 -8.74
N SER A 18 -22.27 30.37 -8.66
CA SER A 18 -21.36 29.38 -8.13
C SER A 18 -21.66 29.30 -6.65
N SER A 19 -22.52 28.35 -6.26
CA SER A 19 -22.56 27.88 -4.87
C SER A 19 -21.20 27.24 -4.60
N TRP A 20 -20.30 27.98 -3.96
CA TRP A 20 -19.05 27.43 -3.46
C TRP A 20 -19.44 26.46 -2.35
N ALA A 21 -19.43 25.16 -2.64
CA ALA A 21 -19.51 24.14 -1.60
C ALA A 21 -18.32 24.41 -0.66
N GLN A 22 -18.61 24.84 0.56
CA GLN A 22 -17.57 25.20 1.52
C GLN A 22 -16.85 23.92 1.93
N GLN A 23 -15.56 23.84 1.63
CA GLN A 23 -14.71 22.76 2.11
C GLN A 23 -14.55 22.90 3.63
N GLN A 24 -14.99 21.89 4.35
CA GLN A 24 -14.89 21.77 5.80
C GLN A 24 -13.77 20.79 6.17
N GLU A 25 -13.35 20.81 7.43
CA GLU A 25 -12.29 19.97 7.95
C GLU A 25 -12.78 19.18 9.16
N PHE A 26 -12.48 17.88 9.18
CA PHE A 26 -12.67 17.00 10.32
C PHE A 26 -11.31 16.66 10.93
N GLU A 27 -11.19 16.74 12.26
CA GLU A 27 -10.08 16.16 13.02
C GLU A 27 -10.61 15.51 14.29
N GLY A 28 -10.35 14.21 14.47
CA GLY A 28 -10.86 13.48 15.63
C GLY A 28 -10.73 11.97 15.52
N ASP A 29 -11.41 11.28 16.42
CA ASP A 29 -11.44 9.81 16.45
C ASP A 29 -12.06 9.23 15.18
N TYR A 30 -11.42 8.19 14.64
CA TYR A 30 -11.80 7.61 13.37
C TYR A 30 -11.44 6.11 13.31
N VAL A 31 -12.20 5.35 12.52
CA VAL A 31 -11.92 3.95 12.23
C VAL A 31 -11.54 3.81 10.76
N PHE A 32 -10.27 3.50 10.50
CA PHE A 32 -9.78 3.24 9.14
C PHE A 32 -9.50 1.74 8.98
N ASN A 33 -10.21 1.08 8.06
CA ASN A 33 -10.07 -0.36 7.80
C ASN A 33 -10.13 -1.22 9.08
N GLY A 34 -11.08 -0.94 9.96
CA GLY A 34 -11.26 -1.66 11.23
C GLY A 34 -10.30 -1.25 12.35
N VAL A 35 -9.36 -0.34 12.10
CA VAL A 35 -8.36 0.11 13.07
C VAL A 35 -8.75 1.48 13.62
N LYS A 36 -8.88 1.57 14.96
CA LYS A 36 -9.13 2.83 15.67
C LYS A 36 -7.89 3.71 15.71
N GLY A 37 -8.07 5.00 15.51
CA GLY A 37 -7.04 6.03 15.60
C GLY A 37 -7.66 7.41 15.44
N THR A 38 -6.85 8.40 15.03
CA THR A 38 -7.31 9.74 14.70
C THR A 38 -7.16 10.00 13.21
N ALA A 39 -8.15 10.67 12.61
CA ALA A 39 -8.08 11.12 11.23
C ALA A 39 -8.19 12.65 11.14
N LYS A 40 -7.58 13.21 10.10
CA LYS A 40 -7.71 14.60 9.68
C LYS A 40 -8.00 14.60 8.18
N PHE A 41 -9.12 15.16 7.76
CA PHE A 41 -9.49 15.18 6.34
C PHE A 41 -10.45 16.31 5.99
N ASN A 42 -10.41 16.68 4.72
CA ASN A 42 -11.33 17.66 4.17
C ASN A 42 -12.58 16.98 3.60
N PHE A 43 -13.72 17.66 3.70
CA PHE A 43 -14.99 17.18 3.15
C PHE A 43 -15.87 18.32 2.65
N LEU A 44 -16.80 17.98 1.77
CA LEU A 44 -17.92 18.80 1.34
C LEU A 44 -19.19 18.25 1.99
N GLU A 45 -20.07 19.14 2.40
CA GLU A 45 -21.40 18.76 2.86
C GLU A 45 -22.30 18.58 1.64
N GLY A 46 -22.81 17.35 1.46
CA GLY A 46 -23.73 16.98 0.41
C GLY A 46 -25.16 17.41 0.74
N LYS A 47 -26.10 17.00 -0.11
CA LYS A 47 -27.52 17.15 0.20
C LYS A 47 -27.84 16.31 1.44
N GLU A 48 -28.69 16.82 2.32
CA GLU A 48 -29.14 16.11 3.52
C GLU A 48 -28.03 15.80 4.56
N GLY A 49 -26.92 16.55 4.53
CA GLY A 49 -25.84 16.42 5.52
C GLY A 49 -24.88 15.26 5.27
N GLU A 50 -24.86 14.70 4.06
CA GLU A 50 -23.85 13.70 3.67
C GLU A 50 -22.44 14.29 3.77
N ILE A 51 -21.50 13.55 4.35
CA ILE A 51 -20.07 13.92 4.36
C ILE A 51 -19.39 13.33 3.13
N ILE A 52 -19.03 14.19 2.18
CA ILE A 52 -18.30 13.81 0.96
C ILE A 52 -16.83 14.16 1.13
N LYS A 53 -15.97 13.17 1.39
CA LYS A 53 -14.53 13.40 1.54
C LYS A 53 -13.93 13.92 0.23
N ASP A 54 -13.31 15.07 0.30
CA ASP A 54 -12.69 15.72 -0.86
C ASP A 54 -11.48 16.54 -0.42
N GLY A 55 -10.30 16.11 -0.86
CA GLY A 55 -9.01 16.70 -0.49
C GLY A 55 -8.12 15.74 0.31
N PRO A 56 -7.09 16.28 0.99
CA PRO A 56 -6.11 15.50 1.73
C PRO A 56 -6.75 14.67 2.85
N PHE A 57 -6.18 13.49 3.08
CA PHE A 57 -6.53 12.59 4.16
C PHE A 57 -5.28 12.15 4.93
N ARG A 58 -5.37 12.16 6.25
CA ARG A 58 -4.36 11.61 7.15
C ARG A 58 -5.03 10.79 8.24
N PHE A 59 -4.48 9.62 8.52
CA PHE A 59 -4.83 8.79 9.66
C PHE A 59 -3.59 8.44 10.46
N ARG A 60 -3.74 8.43 11.80
CA ARG A 60 -2.69 8.08 12.75
C ARG A 60 -3.24 7.17 13.83
N ARG A 61 -2.48 6.13 14.17
CA ARG A 61 -2.70 5.29 15.35
C ARG A 61 -1.39 5.21 16.12
N ASN A 62 -1.48 5.37 17.44
CA ASN A 62 -0.38 5.16 18.38
C ASN A 62 -0.97 4.47 19.60
N VAL A 63 -0.67 3.19 19.81
CA VAL A 63 -1.28 2.43 20.92
C VAL A 63 -0.32 1.40 21.46
N ALA A 64 -0.18 1.35 22.78
CA ALA A 64 0.48 0.24 23.46
C ALA A 64 -0.46 -0.98 23.48
N ASP A 65 0.09 -2.18 23.37
CA ASP A 65 -0.70 -3.40 23.45
C ASP A 65 -1.44 -3.47 24.80
N SER A 66 -2.67 -3.97 24.79
CA SER A 66 -3.48 -4.06 26.01
C SER A 66 -2.94 -5.11 26.98
N LEU A 67 -2.39 -6.20 26.44
CA LEU A 67 -1.90 -7.35 27.20
C LEU A 67 -0.39 -7.28 27.46
N ASP A 68 0.37 -6.70 26.53
CA ASP A 68 1.83 -6.63 26.60
C ASP A 68 2.36 -5.19 26.44
N LYS A 69 2.56 -4.48 27.57
CA LYS A 69 3.00 -3.07 27.55
C LYS A 69 4.38 -2.84 26.94
N THR A 70 5.14 -3.90 26.68
CA THR A 70 6.42 -3.81 25.97
C THR A 70 6.24 -3.69 24.44
N ARG A 71 5.01 -3.87 23.95
CA ARG A 71 4.64 -3.72 22.53
C ARG A 71 3.93 -2.41 22.26
N PHE A 72 4.31 -1.76 21.17
CA PHE A 72 3.71 -0.51 20.72
C PHE A 72 3.46 -0.53 19.21
N TYR A 73 2.26 -0.14 18.80
CA TYR A 73 1.84 -0.10 17.40
C TYR A 73 1.70 1.35 16.95
N LYS A 74 2.28 1.65 15.79
CA LYS A 74 2.20 2.96 15.14
C LYS A 74 1.81 2.81 13.68
N THR A 75 0.64 3.33 13.31
CA THR A 75 0.16 3.34 11.93
C THR A 75 0.04 4.77 11.45
N THR A 76 0.51 5.05 10.23
CA THR A 76 0.33 6.33 9.55
C THR A 76 -0.12 6.08 8.13
N ILE A 77 -1.22 6.72 7.73
CA ILE A 77 -1.77 6.62 6.39
C ILE A 77 -2.01 8.03 5.87
N THR A 78 -1.55 8.32 4.67
CA THR A 78 -1.76 9.62 4.02
C THR A 78 -2.13 9.42 2.56
N GLY A 79 -3.02 10.26 2.05
CA GLY A 79 -3.41 10.28 0.65
C GLY A 79 -4.41 11.39 0.41
N ALA A 80 -5.24 11.22 -0.62
CA ALA A 80 -6.32 12.15 -0.91
C ALA A 80 -7.59 11.39 -1.34
N TYR A 81 -8.73 12.00 -1.04
CA TYR A 81 -10.01 11.66 -1.64
C TYR A 81 -10.39 12.71 -2.68
N ARG A 82 -11.19 12.28 -3.66
CA ARG A 82 -11.95 13.13 -4.56
C ARG A 82 -13.35 12.53 -4.63
N GLU A 83 -14.37 13.27 -4.20
CA GLU A 83 -15.76 12.80 -4.17
C GLU A 83 -15.91 11.41 -3.51
N ASN A 84 -15.40 11.24 -2.27
CA ASN A 84 -15.37 9.97 -1.52
C ASN A 84 -14.50 8.84 -2.12
N LEU A 85 -13.87 9.05 -3.28
CA LEU A 85 -13.02 8.06 -3.93
C LEU A 85 -11.54 8.34 -3.65
N LYS A 86 -10.76 7.29 -3.32
CA LYS A 86 -9.31 7.43 -3.21
C LYS A 86 -8.73 7.93 -4.54
N ALA A 87 -7.86 8.93 -4.46
CA ALA A 87 -7.22 9.53 -5.62
C ALA A 87 -5.73 9.80 -5.36
N GLY A 88 -4.94 9.67 -6.43
CA GLY A 88 -3.51 9.93 -6.40
C GLY A 88 -2.73 8.94 -5.55
N ASP A 89 -1.58 9.39 -5.06
CA ASP A 89 -0.69 8.59 -4.24
C ASP A 89 -1.21 8.44 -2.81
N TRP A 90 -1.11 7.21 -2.31
CA TRP A 90 -1.41 6.82 -0.95
C TRP A 90 -0.20 6.13 -0.33
N PHE A 91 0.11 6.52 0.89
CA PHE A 91 1.22 6.01 1.67
C PHE A 91 0.67 5.36 2.92
N TYR A 92 0.98 4.08 3.08
CA TYR A 92 0.66 3.32 4.27
C TYR A 92 1.96 2.94 4.94
N ARG A 93 2.05 3.21 6.24
CA ARG A 93 3.17 2.83 7.07
C ARG A 93 2.65 2.24 8.37
N ASP A 94 3.01 1.00 8.63
CA ASP A 94 2.72 0.33 9.88
C ASP A 94 4.03 -0.06 10.56
N LEU A 95 4.10 0.20 11.86
CA LEU A 95 5.25 -0.05 12.70
C LEU A 95 4.80 -0.82 13.93
N ARG A 96 5.50 -1.91 14.22
CA ARG A 96 5.37 -2.66 15.46
C ARG A 96 6.69 -2.57 16.20
N HIS A 97 6.67 -2.05 17.40
CA HIS A 97 7.82 -1.93 18.28
C HIS A 97 7.72 -2.94 19.42
N GLN A 98 8.85 -3.49 19.83
CA GLN A 98 8.98 -4.40 20.96
C GLN A 98 10.22 -3.99 21.76
N VAL A 99 9.99 -3.63 23.02
CA VAL A 99 11.05 -3.35 23.99
C VAL A 99 11.38 -4.65 24.74
N THR A 100 12.65 -4.97 24.88
CA THR A 100 13.11 -6.09 25.70
C THR A 100 13.99 -5.53 26.82
N ILE A 101 13.65 -5.79 28.07
CA ILE A 101 14.52 -5.47 29.21
C ILE A 101 15.65 -6.49 29.21
N LYS A 102 16.90 -6.02 29.19
CA LYS A 102 18.10 -6.85 29.24
C LYS A 102 18.56 -7.04 30.67
N ASP A 103 18.63 -5.93 31.41
CA ASP A 103 19.07 -5.91 32.79
C ASP A 103 18.45 -4.73 33.54
N ILE A 104 18.50 -4.80 34.87
CA ILE A 104 18.13 -3.72 35.77
C ILE A 104 19.24 -3.61 36.82
N GLU A 105 20.05 -2.57 36.70
CA GLU A 105 21.11 -2.27 37.65
C GLU A 105 20.81 -0.96 38.37
N GLU A 106 20.72 -1.03 39.71
CA GLU A 106 20.30 0.05 40.60
C GLU A 106 18.95 0.65 40.18
N PHE A 107 18.99 1.79 39.51
CA PHE A 107 17.83 2.55 39.02
C PHE A 107 17.88 2.80 37.51
N THR A 108 18.70 2.02 36.79
CA THR A 108 18.83 2.06 35.33
C THR A 108 18.25 0.78 34.74
N VAL A 109 17.42 0.93 33.71
CA VAL A 109 16.89 -0.19 32.94
C VAL A 109 17.64 -0.26 31.63
N ASP A 110 18.38 -1.34 31.40
CA ASP A 110 18.96 -1.63 30.10
C ASP A 110 17.89 -2.23 29.20
N THR A 111 17.69 -1.64 28.02
CA THR A 111 16.61 -2.03 27.11
C THR A 111 17.08 -2.12 25.66
N GLU A 112 16.54 -3.08 24.95
CA GLU A 112 16.73 -3.27 23.52
C GLU A 112 15.42 -2.98 22.80
N LEU A 113 15.47 -2.13 21.77
CA LEU A 113 14.34 -1.84 20.90
C LEU A 113 14.46 -2.61 19.59
N SER A 114 13.49 -3.47 19.33
CA SER A 114 13.29 -4.07 18.00
C SER A 114 12.03 -3.51 17.36
N SER A 115 12.03 -3.39 16.03
CA SER A 115 10.87 -2.91 15.29
C SER A 115 10.66 -3.65 13.98
N GLU A 116 9.42 -3.89 13.62
CA GLU A 116 9.01 -4.32 12.29
C GLU A 116 8.32 -3.15 11.60
N GLU A 117 8.61 -2.96 10.31
CA GLU A 117 7.99 -1.93 9.50
C GLU A 117 7.42 -2.54 8.23
N ILE A 118 6.20 -2.15 7.90
CA ILE A 118 5.57 -2.39 6.61
C ILE A 118 5.30 -1.03 5.96
N ARG A 119 5.75 -0.86 4.71
CA ARG A 119 5.45 0.29 3.87
C ARG A 119 4.77 -0.17 2.59
N LEU A 120 3.69 0.52 2.23
CA LEU A 120 3.03 0.40 0.94
C LEU A 120 2.88 1.80 0.35
N ARG A 121 3.44 2.00 -0.84
CA ARG A 121 3.08 3.13 -1.71
C ARG A 121 2.11 2.58 -2.74
N ALA A 122 0.94 3.20 -2.84
CA ALA A 122 -0.10 2.83 -3.77
C ALA A 122 -0.57 4.07 -4.52
N ALA A 123 -1.11 3.89 -5.72
CA ALA A 123 -1.76 4.95 -6.46
C ALA A 123 -3.19 4.52 -6.83
N TYR A 124 -4.09 5.51 -6.84
CA TYR A 124 -5.51 5.30 -7.10
C TYR A 124 -6.02 6.30 -8.12
N GLU A 125 -6.89 5.83 -9.00
CA GLU A 125 -7.64 6.66 -9.94
C GLU A 125 -9.12 6.30 -9.83
N LYS A 126 -9.95 7.29 -9.52
CA LYS A 126 -11.41 7.11 -9.33
C LYS A 126 -11.73 5.97 -8.35
N GLY A 127 -10.97 5.88 -7.26
CA GLY A 127 -11.15 4.88 -6.22
C GLY A 127 -10.57 3.50 -6.53
N LEU A 128 -10.08 3.27 -7.75
CA LEU A 128 -9.51 2.00 -8.17
C LEU A 128 -7.98 2.04 -8.10
N PRO A 129 -7.30 0.94 -7.73
CA PRO A 129 -5.87 0.79 -7.93
C PRO A 129 -5.44 1.17 -9.36
N SER A 130 -4.45 2.03 -9.48
CA SER A 130 -3.91 2.48 -10.76
C SER A 130 -2.42 2.78 -10.62
N GLY A 131 -1.65 2.57 -11.69
CA GLY A 131 -0.21 2.82 -11.72
C GLY A 131 0.59 1.85 -10.86
N LYS A 132 1.75 2.32 -10.38
CA LYS A 132 2.75 1.49 -9.70
C LYS A 132 2.53 1.47 -8.20
N TRP A 133 2.42 0.28 -7.63
CA TRP A 133 2.46 0.06 -6.19
C TRP A 133 3.79 -0.57 -5.78
N ASN A 134 4.28 -0.19 -4.61
CA ASN A 134 5.56 -0.65 -4.05
C ASN A 134 5.32 -1.14 -2.63
N PHE A 135 5.86 -2.30 -2.28
CA PHE A 135 5.77 -2.87 -0.94
C PHE A 135 7.16 -3.14 -0.38
N VAL A 136 7.37 -2.79 0.89
CA VAL A 136 8.60 -3.12 1.62
C VAL A 136 8.25 -3.56 3.03
N ARG A 137 8.91 -4.62 3.49
CA ARG A 137 8.95 -5.03 4.89
C ARG A 137 10.38 -4.98 5.39
N ASN A 138 10.60 -4.32 6.51
CA ASN A 138 11.90 -4.21 7.17
C ASN A 138 11.80 -4.64 8.63
N THR A 139 12.96 -5.00 9.18
CA THR A 139 13.17 -5.10 10.62
C THR A 139 14.25 -4.11 11.04
N TYR A 140 14.15 -3.64 12.26
CA TYR A 140 15.12 -2.77 12.90
C TYR A 140 15.51 -3.39 14.22
N LYS A 141 16.81 -3.46 14.48
CA LYS A 141 17.37 -3.90 15.75
C LYS A 141 18.56 -3.02 16.09
N ASP A 142 18.55 -2.39 17.26
CA ASP A 142 19.61 -1.47 17.69
C ASP A 142 19.87 -0.35 16.65
N GLY A 143 18.79 0.17 16.07
CA GLY A 143 18.82 1.18 15.03
C GLY A 143 19.29 0.69 13.64
N LYS A 144 19.72 -0.56 13.50
CA LYS A 144 20.17 -1.13 12.22
C LYS A 144 19.00 -1.71 11.44
N LEU A 145 18.86 -1.27 10.18
CA LEU A 145 17.85 -1.77 9.24
C LEU A 145 18.31 -3.11 8.65
N SER A 146 17.43 -4.10 8.68
CA SER A 146 17.56 -5.36 7.94
C SER A 146 16.32 -5.55 7.06
N PRO A 147 16.48 -5.51 5.71
CA PRO A 147 15.37 -5.77 4.80
C PRO A 147 14.82 -7.18 5.02
N LYS A 148 13.50 -7.35 4.93
CA LYS A 148 12.83 -8.66 5.06
C LYS A 148 12.13 -9.08 3.81
N ALA A 149 11.40 -8.18 3.15
CA ALA A 149 10.76 -8.47 1.89
C ALA A 149 10.53 -7.21 1.07
N SER A 150 10.43 -7.36 -0.25
CA SER A 150 10.05 -6.27 -1.13
C SER A 150 9.30 -6.74 -2.36
N VAL A 151 8.47 -5.83 -2.86
CA VAL A 151 7.94 -5.84 -4.22
C VAL A 151 8.20 -4.47 -4.80
N GLU A 152 9.10 -4.40 -5.78
CA GLU A 152 9.53 -3.13 -6.37
C GLU A 152 8.42 -2.50 -7.21
N GLU A 153 7.68 -3.30 -7.99
CA GLU A 153 6.63 -2.76 -8.84
C GLU A 153 5.49 -3.76 -9.03
N LEU A 154 4.30 -3.40 -8.52
CA LEU A 154 3.02 -3.99 -8.91
C LEU A 154 2.32 -2.98 -9.81
N ASN A 155 2.02 -3.37 -11.05
CA ASN A 155 1.34 -2.50 -12.00
C ASN A 155 -0.16 -2.75 -11.96
N PHE A 156 -0.93 -1.67 -11.82
CA PHE A 156 -2.39 -1.71 -11.84
C PHE A 156 -2.95 -0.85 -12.96
N THR A 157 -3.92 -1.39 -13.69
CA THR A 157 -4.71 -0.67 -14.69
C THR A 157 -6.18 -0.90 -14.40
N LYS A 158 -6.93 0.18 -14.14
CA LYS A 158 -8.39 0.14 -13.86
C LYS A 158 -8.76 -0.86 -12.75
N GLY A 159 -7.96 -0.91 -11.70
CA GLY A 159 -8.17 -1.79 -10.55
C GLY A 159 -7.63 -3.21 -10.70
N MET A 160 -7.13 -3.59 -11.88
CA MET A 160 -6.58 -4.91 -12.15
C MET A 160 -5.06 -4.90 -12.13
N ILE A 161 -4.45 -5.86 -11.45
CA ILE A 161 -3.02 -6.09 -11.53
C ILE A 161 -2.66 -6.74 -12.87
N GLU A 162 -1.55 -6.31 -13.48
CA GLU A 162 -1.02 -6.86 -14.74
C GLU A 162 0.49 -6.60 -14.88
N GLY A 163 1.11 -7.17 -15.91
CA GLY A 163 2.52 -6.93 -16.25
C GLY A 163 3.50 -7.77 -15.43
N SER A 164 4.72 -7.26 -15.24
CA SER A 164 5.77 -7.97 -14.49
C SER A 164 5.44 -8.02 -13.00
N PHE A 165 5.63 -9.17 -12.39
CA PHE A 165 5.54 -9.38 -10.95
C PHE A 165 6.90 -9.85 -10.42
N GLN A 166 7.35 -9.27 -9.30
CA GLN A 166 8.53 -9.76 -8.60
C GLN A 166 8.42 -9.51 -7.10
N TYR A 167 8.40 -10.58 -6.33
CA TYR A 167 8.50 -10.56 -4.87
C TYR A 167 9.85 -11.14 -4.44
N LYS A 168 10.51 -10.48 -3.49
CA LYS A 168 11.76 -10.92 -2.86
C LYS A 168 11.57 -11.02 -1.36
N GLU A 169 12.13 -12.06 -0.76
CA GLU A 169 12.28 -12.22 0.69
C GLU A 169 13.76 -12.43 1.03
N PHE A 170 14.23 -11.76 2.08
CA PHE A 170 15.62 -11.76 2.50
C PHE A 170 15.76 -12.49 3.84
N ALA A 171 16.48 -13.62 3.81
CA ALA A 171 16.73 -14.48 4.97
C ALA A 171 18.23 -14.66 5.19
N GLY A 172 18.83 -13.74 5.96
CA GLY A 172 20.27 -13.74 6.21
C GLY A 172 21.05 -13.50 4.92
N ARG A 173 21.81 -14.50 4.45
CA ARG A 173 22.56 -14.44 3.19
C ARG A 173 21.77 -14.97 1.98
N ARG A 174 20.59 -15.56 2.21
CA ARG A 174 19.74 -16.12 1.15
C ARG A 174 18.69 -15.11 0.72
N THR A 175 18.38 -15.11 -0.57
CA THR A 175 17.25 -14.37 -1.15
C THR A 175 16.31 -15.36 -1.81
N TYR A 176 15.08 -15.41 -1.31
CA TYR A 176 14.00 -16.14 -1.95
C TYR A 176 13.24 -15.19 -2.85
N PHE A 177 12.76 -15.67 -3.99
CA PHE A 177 11.97 -14.82 -4.86
C PHE A 177 10.97 -15.61 -5.70
N VAL A 178 9.95 -14.90 -6.13
CA VAL A 178 9.06 -15.34 -7.21
C VAL A 178 8.97 -14.20 -8.22
N ARG A 179 9.07 -14.53 -9.50
CA ARG A 179 8.92 -13.56 -10.58
C ARG A 179 8.23 -14.19 -11.79
N GLY A 180 7.50 -13.38 -12.54
CA GLY A 180 6.83 -13.81 -13.76
C GLY A 180 5.97 -12.71 -14.36
N GLY A 181 5.15 -13.09 -15.35
CA GLY A 181 4.22 -12.19 -16.03
C GLY A 181 2.76 -12.43 -15.62
N LEU A 182 2.01 -11.35 -15.49
CA LEU A 182 0.57 -11.34 -15.24
C LEU A 182 -0.17 -10.74 -16.44
N LEU A 183 -1.21 -11.42 -16.89
CA LEU A 183 -2.26 -10.84 -17.72
C LEU A 183 -3.21 -9.99 -16.87
N PRO A 184 -4.07 -9.15 -17.49
CA PRO A 184 -5.08 -8.38 -16.76
C PRO A 184 -5.89 -9.24 -15.80
N GLY A 185 -5.99 -8.80 -14.55
CA GLY A 185 -6.70 -9.52 -13.49
C GLY A 185 -5.81 -10.47 -12.68
N GLY A 186 -4.49 -10.40 -12.83
CA GLY A 186 -3.55 -11.20 -12.06
C GLY A 186 -3.45 -12.66 -12.49
N ILE A 187 -3.78 -12.94 -13.76
CA ILE A 187 -3.69 -14.29 -14.32
C ILE A 187 -2.23 -14.57 -14.69
N MET A 188 -1.62 -15.59 -14.09
CA MET A 188 -0.25 -16.00 -14.38
C MET A 188 -0.11 -16.41 -15.85
N ASN A 189 0.93 -15.90 -16.52
CA ASN A 189 1.19 -16.20 -17.91
C ASN A 189 2.70 -16.20 -18.22
N GLY A 190 3.10 -17.04 -19.15
CA GLY A 190 4.49 -17.25 -19.53
C GLY A 190 5.30 -17.95 -18.44
N GLU A 191 6.61 -17.71 -18.46
CA GLU A 191 7.53 -18.30 -17.51
C GLU A 191 7.44 -17.63 -16.14
N TRP A 192 7.41 -18.46 -15.10
CA TRP A 192 7.49 -18.07 -13.70
C TRP A 192 8.67 -18.76 -13.04
N THR A 193 9.57 -17.98 -12.45
CA THR A 193 10.70 -18.49 -11.67
C THR A 193 10.42 -18.33 -10.18
N PHE A 194 10.67 -19.40 -9.43
CA PHE A 194 10.62 -19.43 -7.97
C PHE A 194 11.98 -19.88 -7.44
N VAL A 195 12.48 -19.21 -6.41
CA VAL A 195 13.68 -19.63 -5.68
C VAL A 195 13.32 -19.68 -4.20
N TYR A 196 13.44 -20.87 -3.61
CA TYR A 196 13.07 -21.17 -2.22
C TYR A 196 13.99 -22.26 -1.65
N ALA A 197 13.89 -22.54 -0.34
CA ALA A 197 14.66 -23.60 0.30
C ALA A 197 13.78 -24.79 0.70
N VAL A 198 14.30 -26.01 0.53
CA VAL A 198 13.74 -27.26 1.06
C VAL A 198 14.87 -28.00 1.75
N ASP A 199 14.73 -28.28 3.05
CA ASP A 199 15.76 -28.98 3.85
C ASP A 199 17.18 -28.39 3.65
N ASP A 200 17.27 -27.07 3.74
CA ASP A 200 18.49 -26.26 3.50
C ASP A 200 19.07 -26.26 2.09
N VAL A 201 18.49 -26.99 1.15
CA VAL A 201 18.83 -26.96 -0.27
C VAL A 201 18.05 -25.86 -0.98
N LEU A 202 18.74 -24.99 -1.73
CA LEU A 202 18.08 -24.00 -2.57
C LEU A 202 17.53 -24.66 -3.84
N ILE A 203 16.24 -24.46 -4.09
CA ILE A 203 15.54 -24.97 -5.26
C ILE A 203 15.22 -23.80 -6.19
N SER A 204 15.56 -23.98 -7.47
CA SER A 204 15.06 -23.17 -8.59
C SER A 204 13.92 -23.92 -9.26
N GLU A 205 12.70 -23.39 -9.17
CA GLU A 205 11.55 -23.93 -9.87
C GLU A 205 11.14 -22.99 -11.00
N VAL A 206 11.05 -23.52 -12.21
CA VAL A 206 10.55 -22.81 -13.38
C VAL A 206 9.23 -23.44 -13.78
N ARG A 207 8.18 -22.63 -13.86
CA ARG A 207 6.85 -23.02 -14.33
C ARG A 207 6.51 -22.27 -15.61
N ASN A 208 5.79 -22.91 -16.52
CA ASN A 208 5.27 -22.24 -17.71
C ASN A 208 3.74 -22.25 -17.70
N TYR A 209 3.14 -21.08 -17.89
CA TYR A 209 1.70 -20.88 -17.91
C TYR A 209 1.21 -20.33 -19.25
N ASP A 210 0.05 -20.78 -19.71
CA ASP A 210 -0.75 -20.08 -20.73
C ASP A 210 -2.09 -19.68 -20.12
N LYS A 211 -2.33 -18.37 -19.99
CA LYS A 211 -3.60 -17.81 -19.48
C LYS A 211 -4.07 -18.46 -18.17
N GLY A 212 -3.15 -18.70 -17.25
CA GLY A 212 -3.42 -19.29 -15.94
C GLY A 212 -3.37 -20.83 -15.90
N PHE A 213 -3.29 -21.51 -17.05
CA PHE A 213 -3.11 -22.95 -17.10
C PHE A 213 -1.63 -23.32 -17.02
N LEU A 214 -1.27 -24.14 -16.04
CA LEU A 214 0.09 -24.66 -15.89
C LEU A 214 0.36 -25.71 -16.97
N LEU A 215 1.32 -25.44 -17.85
CA LEU A 215 1.71 -26.33 -18.95
C LEU A 215 2.80 -27.32 -18.52
N GLY A 216 3.68 -26.89 -17.62
CA GLY A 216 4.75 -27.73 -17.10
C GLY A 216 5.60 -27.01 -16.07
N LEU A 217 6.42 -27.78 -15.36
CA LEU A 217 7.38 -27.26 -14.40
C LEU A 217 8.65 -28.12 -14.31
N VAL A 218 9.75 -27.46 -13.98
CA VAL A 218 11.04 -28.09 -13.69
C VAL A 218 11.56 -27.54 -12.37
N LYS A 219 12.03 -28.41 -11.48
CA LYS A 219 12.72 -28.06 -10.24
C LYS A 219 14.17 -28.52 -10.32
N ARG A 220 15.09 -27.63 -9.98
CA ARG A 220 16.53 -27.90 -9.95
C ARG A 220 17.10 -27.52 -8.61
N ASN A 221 18.09 -28.28 -8.15
CA ASN A 221 18.96 -27.80 -7.10
C ASN A 221 19.75 -26.60 -7.66
N LEU A 222 19.61 -25.44 -7.03
CA LEU A 222 20.19 -24.18 -7.52
C LEU A 222 21.73 -24.19 -7.46
N GLU A 223 22.32 -25.00 -6.58
CA GLU A 223 23.77 -25.09 -6.41
C GLU A 223 24.41 -26.09 -7.38
N THR A 224 23.76 -27.24 -7.61
CA THR A 224 24.32 -28.32 -8.46
C THR A 224 23.75 -28.37 -9.88
N ASP A 225 22.68 -27.62 -10.15
CA ASP A 225 21.88 -27.65 -11.38
C ASP A 225 21.21 -29.01 -11.69
N GLU A 226 21.26 -29.95 -10.73
CA GLU A 226 20.63 -31.27 -10.86
C GLU A 226 19.10 -31.13 -10.91
N VAL A 227 18.47 -31.81 -11.88
CA VAL A 227 17.01 -31.87 -11.98
C VAL A 227 16.47 -32.75 -10.85
N VAL A 228 15.71 -32.12 -9.96
CA VAL A 228 15.05 -32.79 -8.84
C VAL A 228 13.68 -33.33 -9.27
N TYR A 229 13.01 -32.60 -10.16
CA TYR A 229 11.67 -32.95 -10.63
C TYR A 229 11.37 -32.26 -11.96
N GLU A 230 10.64 -32.95 -12.83
CA GLU A 230 10.13 -32.39 -14.09
C GLU A 230 8.76 -32.99 -14.39
N GLN A 231 7.85 -32.14 -14.86
CA GLN A 231 6.53 -32.56 -15.31
C GLN A 231 6.02 -31.66 -16.43
N VAL A 232 5.48 -32.29 -17.47
CA VAL A 232 4.78 -31.65 -18.59
C VAL A 232 3.35 -32.18 -18.60
N PHE A 233 2.38 -31.28 -18.72
CA PHE A 233 0.96 -31.62 -18.67
C PHE A 233 0.30 -31.66 -20.06
N PHE A 234 0.84 -30.91 -21.03
CA PHE A 234 0.28 -30.76 -22.38
C PHE A 234 1.37 -30.56 -23.42
#